data_AF-A0A8J8VYN4-F1
#
_entry.id   AF-A0A8J8VYN4-F1
#
_cell.length_a   1.000
_cell.length_b   1.000
_cell.length_c   1.000
_cell.angle_alpha   90.00
_cell.angle_beta   90.00
_cell.angle_gamma   90.00
#
_symmetry.space_group_name_H-M   'P 1'
#
loop_
_entity.id
_entity.type
_entity.pdbx_description
1 polymer ?
#
loop_
_entity_poly.entity_id
_entity_poly.type
_entity_poly.pdbx_seq_one_letter_code
_entity_poly.pdbx_strand_id
1 'polypeptide(L)'
;MALLQTSLIWIVYAVVIAALLAIASVFIYVYQTPRDRSPSVTVTCIFAITCLLATVLLLPVDVALVSSTTSSKLGRRKDWASQDAVDHITHSLTIVYYTLYSADALLCLLVLPFTYFWYEEYDEVAAEAGEQTLGSRLWGAFKYTLFFIAIVVIIFLVGFFAPVSSDKGNKDLDYFKRLLTENHGERALTFALGLLITVGICLYVLYTSAGLALFPVSLIKTAPSISSPMLQATTAQQLELNQERQRQLEGRCGGNPDLLSSKDRRELDTLTREERTLIRRQRLVEDAHGEGRSWLIRAWHKIGAVFRPFKLLSGILLLLIAVVVWVSMLLTSIDKAKNSICKHRCGYILGHINVFNPVNWILVLSAKVFPVDYAIFTALILLLFCSSVVGIAVVGIRFLWIRIFQIRKGHTSPQALLLATAMLMLIILALNYSVSMVVAPGYATYGPQTFCDRTPSSPGEQPDCTNSMDLIKPCSELAENPAARSICTPSVVSTFLNRVTINFPFFGVVFFWAQFVFLGVYLIVFMTTLFRAPKLDEQQLDEDAEEAEEEGLLASTGRRFGATWQDITGRANRT
;
A
#
# COMPACT_ATOMS: atom_id res chain seq x y z
N MET A 1 12.46 -35.72 -0.35
CA MET A 1 11.18 -35.05 -0.70
C MET A 1 10.91 -33.81 0.15
N ALA A 2 11.03 -33.87 1.48
CA ALA A 2 10.80 -32.72 2.38
C ALA A 2 11.65 -31.48 2.05
N LEU A 3 12.97 -31.63 1.95
CA LEU A 3 13.90 -30.54 1.63
C LEU A 3 13.66 -29.90 0.25
N LEU A 4 13.16 -30.69 -0.71
CA LEU A 4 12.82 -30.19 -2.05
C LEU A 4 11.55 -29.34 -2.02
N GLN A 5 10.56 -29.74 -1.22
CA GLN A 5 9.31 -29.01 -1.10
C GLN A 5 9.52 -27.69 -0.34
N THR A 6 10.28 -27.72 0.76
CA THR A 6 10.60 -26.49 1.52
C THR A 6 11.48 -25.54 0.73
N SER A 7 12.49 -26.03 -0.01
CA SER A 7 13.33 -25.18 -0.86
C SER A 7 12.54 -24.55 -2.01
N LEU A 8 11.59 -25.28 -2.61
CA LEU A 8 10.72 -24.74 -3.66
C LEU A 8 9.86 -23.57 -3.15
N ILE A 9 9.32 -23.67 -1.93
CA ILE A 9 8.54 -22.59 -1.32
C ILE A 9 9.40 -21.33 -1.14
N TRP A 10 10.64 -21.46 -0.67
CA TRP A 10 11.58 -20.34 -0.56
C TRP A 10 11.98 -19.75 -1.91
N ILE A 11 12.16 -20.58 -2.94
CA ILE A 11 12.43 -20.12 -4.31
C ILE A 11 11.25 -19.29 -4.84
N VAL A 12 10.02 -19.73 -4.63
CA VAL A 12 8.81 -18.96 -5.01
C VAL A 12 8.81 -17.61 -4.29
N TYR A 13 9.13 -17.56 -3.00
CA TYR A 13 9.25 -16.31 -2.26
C TYR A 13 10.31 -15.37 -2.86
N ALA A 14 11.49 -15.89 -3.20
CA ALA A 14 12.55 -15.10 -3.81
C ALA A 14 12.12 -14.51 -5.18
N VAL A 15 11.42 -15.29 -6.00
CA VAL A 15 10.85 -14.82 -7.28
C VAL A 15 9.83 -13.71 -7.05
N VAL A 16 8.99 -13.84 -6.02
CA VAL A 16 8.00 -12.80 -5.67
C VAL A 16 8.70 -11.52 -5.22
N ILE A 17 9.74 -11.60 -4.39
CA ILE A 17 10.53 -10.42 -3.98
C ILE A 17 11.11 -9.70 -5.21
N ALA A 18 11.65 -10.44 -6.19
CA ALA A 18 12.17 -9.84 -7.41
C ALA A 18 11.06 -9.12 -8.22
N ALA A 19 9.87 -9.71 -8.30
CA ALA A 19 8.71 -9.07 -8.92
C ALA A 19 8.24 -7.82 -8.14
N LEU A 20 8.24 -7.88 -6.81
CA LEU A 20 7.91 -6.74 -5.94
C LEU A 20 8.88 -5.58 -6.13
N LEU A 21 10.18 -5.85 -6.25
CA LEU A 21 11.18 -4.82 -6.51
C LEU A 21 10.92 -4.12 -7.86
N ALA A 22 10.54 -4.88 -8.89
CA ALA A 22 10.15 -4.31 -10.17
C ALA A 22 8.87 -3.45 -10.05
N ILE A 23 7.84 -3.94 -9.35
CA ILE A 23 6.59 -3.21 -9.11
C ILE A 23 6.84 -1.91 -8.32
N ALA A 24 7.64 -1.97 -7.24
CA ALA A 24 8.00 -0.83 -6.42
C ALA A 24 8.81 0.20 -7.23
N SER A 25 9.75 -0.27 -8.07
CA SER A 25 10.51 0.59 -8.97
C SER A 25 9.61 1.33 -9.95
N VAL A 26 8.71 0.60 -10.63
CA VAL A 26 7.74 1.19 -11.56
C VAL A 26 6.84 2.19 -10.83
N PHE A 27 6.34 1.83 -9.65
CA PHE A 27 5.51 2.71 -8.83
C PHE A 27 6.22 4.04 -8.52
N ILE A 28 7.46 4.01 -8.05
CA ILE A 28 8.22 5.21 -7.72
C ILE A 28 8.48 6.07 -8.96
N TYR A 29 8.93 5.48 -10.07
CA TYR A 29 9.20 6.22 -11.31
C TYR A 29 7.94 6.80 -11.97
N VAL A 30 6.77 6.19 -11.74
CA VAL A 30 5.48 6.68 -12.26
C VAL A 30 4.99 7.92 -11.50
N TYR A 31 5.24 8.02 -10.20
CA TYR A 31 4.76 9.13 -9.38
C TYR A 31 5.77 10.26 -9.24
N GLN A 32 7.06 9.96 -9.23
CA GLN A 32 8.13 10.95 -9.05
C GLN A 32 8.22 11.94 -10.21
N THR A 33 8.33 13.23 -9.87
CA THR A 33 8.65 14.30 -10.84
C THR A 33 9.98 14.03 -11.54
N PRO A 34 10.05 14.06 -12.88
CA PRO A 34 11.30 13.89 -13.63
C PRO A 34 12.37 14.95 -13.35
N ARG A 35 11.94 16.17 -13.03
CA ARG A 35 12.79 17.35 -12.78
C ARG A 35 13.68 17.19 -11.54
N ASP A 36 13.08 16.89 -10.38
CA ASP A 36 13.77 16.93 -9.08
C ASP A 36 14.19 15.52 -8.62
N ARG A 37 14.70 14.68 -9.54
CA ARG A 37 15.05 13.30 -9.19
C ARG A 37 16.30 13.23 -8.34
N SER A 38 16.12 12.92 -7.05
CA SER A 38 17.24 12.58 -6.17
C SER A 38 17.41 11.05 -6.03
N PRO A 39 18.60 10.51 -6.33
CA PRO A 39 18.84 9.07 -6.29
C PRO A 39 18.71 8.49 -4.87
N SER A 40 19.08 9.27 -3.84
CA SER A 40 18.94 8.87 -2.44
C SER A 40 17.47 8.62 -2.06
N VAL A 41 16.56 9.50 -2.47
CA VAL A 41 15.13 9.37 -2.21
C VAL A 41 14.55 8.19 -2.98
N THR A 42 14.83 8.10 -4.28
CA THR A 42 14.32 7.02 -5.13
C THR A 42 14.72 5.65 -4.61
N VAL A 43 16.01 5.44 -4.29
CA VAL A 43 16.50 4.14 -3.77
C VAL A 43 15.89 3.83 -2.41
N THR A 44 15.82 4.81 -1.50
CA THR A 44 15.23 4.61 -0.17
C THR A 44 13.76 4.21 -0.27
N CYS A 45 12.97 4.89 -1.11
CA CYS A 45 11.56 4.59 -1.30
C CYS A 45 11.33 3.21 -1.93
N ILE A 46 12.12 2.83 -2.95
CA ILE A 46 12.02 1.50 -3.57
C ILE A 46 12.34 0.41 -2.54
N PHE A 47 13.44 0.58 -1.79
CA PHE A 47 13.83 -0.39 -0.77
C PHE A 47 12.78 -0.50 0.34
N ALA A 48 12.26 0.63 0.82
CA ALA A 48 11.24 0.70 1.86
C ALA A 48 9.94 -0.02 1.47
N ILE A 49 9.40 0.28 0.29
CA ILE A 49 8.17 -0.38 -0.21
C ILE A 49 8.41 -1.87 -0.45
N THR A 50 9.59 -2.25 -0.98
CA THR A 50 9.93 -3.65 -1.25
C THR A 50 10.05 -4.46 0.04
N CYS A 51 10.76 -3.93 1.06
CA CYS A 51 10.93 -4.58 2.36
C CYS A 51 9.56 -4.87 3.01
N LEU A 52 8.72 -3.86 3.07
CA LEU A 52 7.39 -3.92 3.66
C LEU A 52 6.44 -4.89 2.91
N LEU A 53 6.42 -4.85 1.58
CA LEU A 53 5.61 -5.80 0.80
C LEU A 53 6.16 -7.23 0.94
N ALA A 54 7.47 -7.40 1.08
CA ALA A 54 8.06 -8.71 1.40
C ALA A 54 7.61 -9.21 2.78
N THR A 55 7.57 -8.34 3.80
CA THR A 55 7.05 -8.67 5.14
C THR A 55 5.62 -9.19 5.10
N VAL A 56 4.73 -8.55 4.34
CA VAL A 56 3.32 -8.98 4.25
C VAL A 56 3.16 -10.23 3.40
N LEU A 57 3.87 -10.34 2.27
CA LEU A 57 3.80 -11.52 1.39
C LEU A 57 4.62 -12.72 1.90
N LEU A 58 5.24 -12.61 3.07
CA LEU A 58 5.79 -13.76 3.77
C LEU A 58 4.70 -14.65 4.40
N LEU A 59 3.50 -14.11 4.69
CA LEU A 59 2.41 -14.87 5.34
C LEU A 59 2.02 -16.14 4.55
N PRO A 60 1.78 -16.13 3.23
CA PRO A 60 1.48 -17.37 2.51
C PRO A 60 2.62 -18.39 2.52
N VAL A 61 3.88 -17.93 2.56
CA VAL A 61 5.05 -18.82 2.69
C VAL A 61 5.12 -19.45 4.08
N ASP A 62 4.86 -18.66 5.13
CA ASP A 62 4.72 -19.15 6.50
C ASP A 62 3.63 -20.22 6.59
N VAL A 63 2.42 -19.92 6.10
CA VAL A 63 1.30 -20.88 6.03
C VAL A 63 1.66 -22.12 5.21
N ALA A 64 2.30 -21.97 4.05
CA ALA A 64 2.69 -23.09 3.19
C ALA A 64 3.76 -23.98 3.86
N LEU A 65 4.77 -23.40 4.49
CA LEU A 65 5.84 -24.14 5.18
C LEU A 65 5.28 -24.91 6.38
N VAL A 66 4.48 -24.24 7.22
CA VAL A 66 3.89 -24.85 8.41
C VAL A 66 2.87 -25.93 8.02
N SER A 67 1.99 -25.66 7.05
CA SER A 67 1.03 -26.66 6.57
C SER A 67 1.68 -27.84 5.83
N SER A 68 2.85 -27.66 5.22
CA SER A 68 3.57 -28.74 4.54
C SER A 68 3.94 -29.91 5.46
N THR A 69 4.02 -29.67 6.77
CA THR A 69 4.35 -30.66 7.81
C THR A 69 3.18 -31.61 8.13
N THR A 70 1.96 -31.25 7.74
CA THR A 70 0.74 -32.01 8.03
C THR A 70 0.10 -32.55 6.75
N SER A 71 -0.70 -33.61 6.88
CA SER A 71 -1.58 -34.11 5.83
C SER A 71 -3.01 -33.71 6.13
N SER A 72 -3.54 -32.74 5.37
CA SER A 72 -4.92 -32.26 5.51
C SER A 72 -5.99 -33.32 5.20
N LYS A 73 -5.62 -34.39 4.48
CA LYS A 73 -6.52 -35.52 4.18
C LYS A 73 -6.63 -36.53 5.30
N LEU A 74 -5.56 -36.67 6.09
CA LEU A 74 -5.46 -37.69 7.14
C LEU A 74 -5.57 -37.10 8.55
N GLY A 75 -5.44 -35.77 8.68
CA GLY A 75 -5.42 -35.10 9.98
C GLY A 75 -4.23 -35.50 10.85
N ARG A 76 -3.09 -35.86 10.24
CA ARG A 76 -1.88 -36.35 10.91
C ARG A 76 -0.62 -35.69 10.35
N ARG A 77 0.48 -35.69 11.11
CA ARG A 77 1.77 -35.18 10.61
C ARG A 77 2.36 -36.15 9.57
N LYS A 78 3.12 -35.62 8.62
CA LYS A 78 3.85 -36.46 7.65
C LYS A 78 5.01 -37.17 8.35
N ASP A 79 5.43 -38.31 7.81
CA ASP A 79 6.44 -39.18 8.46
C ASP A 79 7.80 -38.50 8.65
N TRP A 80 8.14 -37.54 7.79
CA TRP A 80 9.38 -36.76 7.89
C TRP A 80 9.28 -35.57 8.86
N ALA A 81 8.07 -35.16 9.25
CA ALA A 81 7.82 -33.96 10.04
C ALA A 81 7.89 -34.28 11.55
N SER A 82 9.09 -34.64 12.01
CA SER A 82 9.39 -34.73 13.44
C SER A 82 9.23 -33.36 14.13
N GLN A 83 9.12 -33.35 15.45
CA GLN A 83 9.02 -32.10 16.21
C GLN A 83 10.25 -31.20 15.95
N ASP A 84 11.45 -31.77 15.90
CA ASP A 84 12.69 -31.03 15.61
C ASP A 84 12.66 -30.37 14.21
N ALA A 85 12.08 -31.04 13.21
CA ALA A 85 11.95 -30.50 11.87
C ALA A 85 10.95 -29.32 11.83
N VAL A 86 9.84 -29.44 12.56
CA VAL A 86 8.87 -28.35 12.72
C VAL A 86 9.53 -27.15 13.41
N ASP A 87 10.26 -27.39 14.50
CA ASP A 87 10.93 -26.35 15.28
C ASP A 87 12.03 -25.64 14.46
N HIS A 88 12.76 -26.37 13.61
CA HIS A 88 13.71 -25.77 12.68
C HIS A 88 13.03 -24.84 11.65
N ILE A 89 11.87 -25.25 11.12
CA ILE A 89 11.10 -24.44 10.15
C ILE A 89 10.57 -23.17 10.83
N THR A 90 9.93 -23.30 12.00
CA THR A 90 9.36 -22.16 12.73
C THR A 90 10.46 -21.22 13.23
N HIS A 91 11.60 -21.74 13.69
CA HIS A 91 12.75 -20.92 14.07
C HIS A 91 13.31 -20.14 12.87
N SER A 92 13.44 -20.77 11.71
CA SER A 92 13.91 -20.09 10.49
C SER A 92 12.96 -18.95 10.09
N LEU A 93 11.65 -19.21 10.09
CA LEU A 93 10.62 -18.19 9.83
C LEU A 93 10.66 -17.06 10.87
N THR A 94 10.86 -17.40 12.14
CA THR A 94 10.98 -16.45 13.24
C THR A 94 12.13 -15.48 13.00
N ILE A 95 13.33 -15.97 12.65
CA ILE A 95 14.47 -15.09 12.30
C ILE A 95 14.10 -14.12 11.17
N VAL A 96 13.49 -14.64 10.09
CA VAL A 96 13.13 -13.82 8.92
C VAL A 96 12.11 -12.75 9.29
N TYR A 97 11.06 -13.07 10.04
CA TYR A 97 10.09 -12.08 10.50
C TYR A 97 10.71 -11.03 11.42
N TYR A 98 11.54 -11.42 12.39
CA TYR A 98 12.21 -10.45 13.26
C TYR A 98 13.12 -9.53 12.48
N THR A 99 13.84 -10.04 11.47
CA THR A 99 14.69 -9.21 10.60
C THR A 99 13.86 -8.24 9.77
N LEU A 100 12.79 -8.71 9.14
CA LEU A 100 11.92 -7.87 8.30
C LEU A 100 11.16 -6.80 9.10
N TYR A 101 10.53 -7.17 10.22
CA TYR A 101 9.85 -6.19 11.07
C TYR A 101 10.81 -5.18 11.69
N SER A 102 12.02 -5.59 12.06
CA SER A 102 13.04 -4.66 12.56
C SER A 102 13.54 -3.73 11.45
N ALA A 103 13.71 -4.24 10.23
CA ALA A 103 14.06 -3.44 9.06
C ALA A 103 12.95 -2.42 8.74
N ASP A 104 11.69 -2.83 8.73
CA ASP A 104 10.54 -1.94 8.50
C ASP A 104 10.46 -0.83 9.56
N ALA A 105 10.65 -1.18 10.84
CA ALA A 105 10.68 -0.19 11.92
C ALA A 105 11.85 0.80 11.78
N LEU A 106 13.06 0.29 11.45
CA LEU A 106 14.25 1.11 11.21
C LEU A 106 14.05 2.05 10.01
N LEU A 107 13.49 1.52 8.91
CA LEU A 107 13.20 2.29 7.71
C LEU A 107 12.18 3.39 8.00
N CYS A 108 11.12 3.07 8.74
CA CYS A 108 10.05 4.01 9.07
C CYS A 108 10.51 5.12 10.01
N LEU A 109 11.23 4.76 11.08
CA LEU A 109 11.53 5.69 12.17
C LEU A 109 12.85 6.43 12.00
N LEU A 110 13.82 5.89 11.26
CA LEU A 110 15.15 6.48 11.15
C LEU A 110 15.55 6.76 9.70
N VAL A 111 15.50 5.77 8.80
CA VAL A 111 16.04 5.94 7.44
C VAL A 111 15.23 6.94 6.61
N LEU A 112 13.89 6.84 6.60
CA LEU A 112 13.07 7.79 5.84
C LEU A 112 13.19 9.24 6.37
N PRO A 113 13.10 9.50 7.69
CA PRO A 113 13.38 10.83 8.23
C PRO A 113 14.79 11.34 7.91
N PHE A 114 15.80 10.47 7.99
CA PHE A 114 17.17 10.81 7.60
C PHE A 114 17.27 11.21 6.13
N THR A 115 16.71 10.42 5.23
CA THR A 115 16.70 10.72 3.80
C THR A 115 15.92 12.00 3.49
N TYR A 116 14.87 12.30 4.25
CA TYR A 116 14.13 13.57 4.16
C TYR A 116 15.03 14.77 4.48
N PHE A 117 15.66 14.79 5.66
CA PHE A 117 16.55 15.91 6.04
C PHE A 117 17.81 15.96 5.19
N TRP A 118 18.32 14.81 4.74
CA TRP A 118 19.43 14.75 3.81
C TRP A 118 19.10 15.40 2.46
N TYR A 119 17.88 15.20 1.96
CA TYR A 119 17.40 15.86 0.74
C TYR A 119 17.22 17.36 0.98
N GLU A 120 16.62 17.75 2.11
CA GLU A 120 16.35 19.16 2.44
C GLU A 120 17.61 20.01 2.62
N GLU A 121 18.65 19.45 3.23
CA GLU A 121 19.91 20.15 3.46
C GLU A 121 20.71 20.38 2.16
N TYR A 122 20.25 19.84 1.02
CA TYR A 122 20.96 20.03 -0.24
C TYR A 122 20.75 21.46 -0.76
N ASP A 123 21.84 22.22 -0.80
CA ASP A 123 21.86 23.57 -1.38
C ASP A 123 22.61 23.50 -2.71
N GLU A 124 21.88 23.68 -3.81
CA GLU A 124 22.44 23.63 -5.17
C GLU A 124 23.54 24.68 -5.37
N VAL A 125 23.35 25.89 -4.83
CA VAL A 125 24.29 27.02 -5.01
C VAL A 125 25.56 26.77 -4.22
N ALA A 126 25.43 26.36 -2.96
CA ALA A 126 26.59 26.07 -2.10
C ALA A 126 27.35 24.82 -2.57
N ALA A 127 26.66 23.84 -3.17
CA ALA A 127 27.29 22.66 -3.74
C ALA A 127 28.07 23.00 -5.03
N GLU A 128 27.51 23.82 -5.91
CA GLU A 128 28.21 24.30 -7.13
C GLU A 128 29.40 25.21 -6.80
N ALA A 129 29.29 26.02 -5.75
CA ALA A 129 30.39 26.83 -5.23
C ALA A 129 31.47 26.02 -4.50
N GLY A 130 31.25 24.72 -4.25
CA GLY A 130 32.17 23.85 -3.51
C GLY A 130 32.24 24.14 -2.01
N GLU A 131 31.36 24.98 -1.49
CA GLU A 131 31.28 25.35 -0.06
C GLU A 131 30.62 24.23 0.77
N GLN A 132 29.73 23.45 0.15
CA GLN A 132 29.08 22.32 0.81
C GLN A 132 29.87 21.02 0.63
N THR A 133 30.41 20.48 1.73
CA THR A 133 31.04 19.16 1.74
C THR A 133 30.04 18.05 2.09
N LEU A 134 30.30 16.81 1.66
CA LEU A 134 29.47 15.66 2.06
C LEU A 134 29.40 15.49 3.58
N GLY A 135 30.49 15.81 4.29
CA GLY A 135 30.56 15.74 5.75
C GLY A 135 29.67 16.77 6.45
N SER A 136 29.66 18.02 5.98
CA SER A 136 28.78 19.05 6.56
C SER A 136 27.30 18.73 6.35
N ARG A 137 26.95 18.21 5.16
CA ARG A 137 25.58 17.74 4.87
C ARG A 137 25.17 16.54 5.74
N LEU A 138 26.08 15.58 5.98
CA LEU A 138 25.81 14.42 6.83
C LEU A 138 25.55 14.85 8.27
N TRP A 139 26.35 15.78 8.76
CA TRP A 139 26.20 16.33 10.10
C TRP A 139 24.90 17.13 10.25
N GLY A 140 24.55 17.95 9.25
CA GLY A 140 23.29 18.69 9.20
C GLY A 140 22.08 17.76 9.27
N ALA A 141 22.00 16.78 8.37
CA ALA A 141 20.93 15.79 8.38
C ALA A 141 20.87 14.99 9.69
N PHE A 142 22.03 14.56 10.21
CA PHE A 142 22.10 13.80 11.45
C PHE A 142 21.57 14.59 12.65
N LYS A 143 21.91 15.88 12.76
CA LYS A 143 21.42 16.77 13.81
C LYS A 143 19.90 16.82 13.86
N TYR A 144 19.24 16.91 12.70
CA TYR A 144 17.77 16.91 12.64
C TYR A 144 17.15 15.53 12.90
N THR A 145 17.85 14.44 12.57
CA THR A 145 17.39 13.08 12.90
C THR A 145 17.54 12.68 14.37
N LEU A 146 18.32 13.42 15.17
CA LEU A 146 18.51 13.12 16.59
C LEU A 146 17.18 13.07 17.36
N PHE A 147 16.21 13.89 16.95
CA PHE A 147 14.85 13.86 17.49
C PHE A 147 14.16 12.51 17.29
N PHE A 148 14.29 11.90 16.10
CA PHE A 148 13.74 10.58 15.80
C PHE A 148 14.46 9.47 16.56
N ILE A 149 15.78 9.58 16.74
CA ILE A 149 16.54 8.66 17.59
C ILE A 149 16.02 8.72 19.04
N ALA A 150 15.77 9.91 19.57
CA ALA A 150 15.19 10.08 20.90
C ALA A 150 13.80 9.44 20.99
N ILE A 151 12.95 9.59 19.98
CA ILE A 151 11.64 8.90 19.90
C ILE A 151 11.82 7.38 19.97
N VAL A 152 12.73 6.82 19.17
CA VAL A 152 13.01 5.36 19.19
C VAL A 152 13.43 4.91 20.58
N VAL A 153 14.36 5.62 21.22
CA VAL A 153 14.81 5.29 22.58
C VAL A 153 13.64 5.33 23.57
N ILE A 154 12.78 6.35 23.50
CA ILE A 154 11.59 6.45 24.37
C ILE A 154 10.63 5.28 24.13
N ILE A 155 10.33 4.94 22.87
CA ILE A 155 9.43 3.82 22.54
C ILE A 155 9.97 2.50 23.10
N PHE A 156 11.27 2.23 22.95
CA PHE A 156 11.88 1.01 23.47
C PHE A 156 11.92 1.00 25.00
N LEU A 157 12.20 2.13 25.66
CA LEU A 157 12.15 2.23 27.12
C LEU A 157 10.74 1.99 27.64
N VAL A 158 9.73 2.63 27.05
CA VAL A 158 8.33 2.41 27.43
C VAL A 158 7.96 0.95 27.20
N GLY A 159 8.31 0.36 26.05
CA GLY A 159 8.03 -1.05 25.76
C GLY A 159 8.74 -2.03 26.69
N PHE A 160 9.92 -1.69 27.18
CA PHE A 160 10.67 -2.48 28.15
C PHE A 160 10.00 -2.47 29.54
N PHE A 161 9.47 -1.33 29.97
CA PHE A 161 8.84 -1.15 31.29
C PHE A 161 7.31 -1.32 31.29
N ALA A 162 6.67 -1.42 30.13
CA ALA A 162 5.22 -1.53 30.03
C ALA A 162 4.73 -2.80 30.73
N PRO A 163 3.74 -2.69 31.65
CA PRO A 163 3.20 -3.84 32.36
C PRO A 163 2.45 -4.74 31.39
N VAL A 164 2.86 -6.00 31.33
CA VAL A 164 2.17 -7.05 30.56
C VAL A 164 0.93 -7.46 31.34
N SER A 165 -0.20 -7.66 30.66
CA SER A 165 -1.40 -8.19 31.33
C SER A 165 -1.14 -9.62 31.83
N SER A 166 -1.01 -9.77 33.15
CA SER A 166 -1.05 -11.08 33.81
C SER A 166 -2.52 -11.42 34.05
N ASP A 167 -3.14 -12.16 33.13
CA ASP A 167 -4.47 -12.68 33.44
C ASP A 167 -4.32 -13.86 34.41
N LYS A 168 -4.58 -13.60 35.70
CA LYS A 168 -4.77 -14.60 36.77
C LYS A 168 -6.17 -15.23 36.68
N GLY A 169 -6.63 -15.51 35.46
CA GLY A 169 -7.92 -16.13 35.18
C GLY A 169 -7.74 -17.63 34.98
N ASN A 170 -8.42 -18.43 35.81
CA ASN A 170 -8.39 -19.89 35.86
C ASN A 170 -8.99 -20.56 34.59
N LYS A 171 -8.39 -20.37 33.41
CA LYS A 171 -8.82 -21.02 32.16
C LYS A 171 -7.62 -21.65 31.46
N ASP A 172 -7.78 -22.92 31.05
CA ASP A 172 -6.79 -23.84 30.45
C ASP A 172 -6.26 -23.38 29.09
N LEU A 173 -5.62 -22.23 29.08
CA LEU A 173 -5.17 -21.53 27.88
C LEU A 173 -3.66 -21.61 27.77
N ASP A 174 -3.14 -22.84 27.70
CA ASP A 174 -1.69 -23.13 27.59
C ASP A 174 -1.04 -22.42 26.38
N TYR A 175 -1.77 -22.29 25.27
CA TYR A 175 -1.34 -21.53 24.10
C TYR A 175 -1.06 -20.06 24.46
N PHE A 176 -2.01 -19.38 25.10
CA PHE A 176 -1.91 -17.97 25.48
C PHE A 176 -0.88 -17.74 26.60
N LYS A 177 -0.70 -18.70 27.50
CA LYS A 177 0.31 -18.64 28.55
C LYS A 177 1.74 -18.65 27.98
N ARG A 178 2.00 -19.45 26.93
CA ARG A 178 3.30 -19.48 26.23
C ARG A 178 3.64 -18.15 25.54
N LEU A 179 2.63 -17.43 25.06
CA LEU A 179 2.80 -16.10 24.44
C LEU A 179 3.23 -15.01 25.45
N LEU A 180 3.02 -15.22 26.76
CA LEU A 180 3.31 -14.26 27.83
C LEU A 180 4.70 -14.44 28.49
N THR A 181 5.36 -15.59 28.29
CA THR A 181 6.53 -16.02 29.12
C THR A 181 7.91 -15.61 28.60
N GLU A 182 8.04 -14.60 27.73
CA GLU A 182 9.29 -14.39 26.97
C GLU A 182 10.12 -13.15 27.38
N ASN A 183 11.34 -13.10 26.82
CA ASN A 183 12.44 -12.16 27.11
C ASN A 183 12.04 -10.68 27.03
N HIS A 184 12.64 -9.85 27.88
CA HIS A 184 12.34 -8.41 27.96
C HIS A 184 12.61 -7.63 26.66
N GLY A 185 13.60 -8.05 25.85
CA GLY A 185 13.90 -7.40 24.57
C GLY A 185 12.79 -7.57 23.53
N GLU A 186 12.19 -8.75 23.45
CA GLU A 186 11.06 -9.02 22.54
C GLU A 186 9.80 -8.25 22.95
N ARG A 187 9.63 -7.99 24.25
CA ARG A 187 8.54 -7.13 24.76
C ARG A 187 8.66 -5.71 24.25
N ALA A 188 9.87 -5.14 24.25
CA ALA A 188 10.09 -3.79 23.73
C ALA A 188 9.79 -3.70 22.22
N LEU A 189 10.24 -4.69 21.44
CA LEU A 189 10.00 -4.74 20.00
C LEU A 189 8.51 -4.95 19.66
N THR A 190 7.82 -5.85 20.37
CA THR A 190 6.38 -6.07 20.18
C THR A 190 5.55 -4.86 20.58
N PHE A 191 5.95 -4.12 21.62
CA PHE A 191 5.34 -2.84 21.96
C PHE A 191 5.55 -1.79 20.88
N ALA A 192 6.78 -1.64 20.37
CA ALA A 192 7.10 -0.69 19.30
C ALA A 192 6.26 -0.95 18.04
N LEU A 193 6.14 -2.21 17.63
CA LEU A 193 5.29 -2.59 16.50
C LEU A 193 3.81 -2.38 16.79
N GLY A 194 3.33 -2.70 17.99
CA GLY A 194 1.95 -2.38 18.41
C GLY A 194 1.64 -0.88 18.30
N LEU A 195 2.57 -0.02 18.69
CA LEU A 195 2.45 1.42 18.54
C LEU A 195 2.44 1.86 17.07
N LEU A 196 3.36 1.34 16.25
CA LEU A 196 3.41 1.63 14.81
C LEU A 196 2.13 1.16 14.09
N ILE A 197 1.62 -0.04 14.40
CA ILE A 197 0.34 -0.54 13.90
C ILE A 197 -0.80 0.38 14.33
N THR A 198 -0.79 0.89 15.57
CA THR A 198 -1.81 1.82 16.06
C THR A 198 -1.85 3.12 15.23
N VAL A 199 -0.68 3.73 14.98
CA VAL A 199 -0.58 4.92 14.12
C VAL A 199 -1.01 4.58 12.69
N GLY A 200 -0.56 3.44 12.17
CA GLY A 200 -0.93 2.94 10.85
C GLY A 200 -2.42 2.69 10.68
N ILE A 201 -3.11 2.22 11.72
CA ILE A 201 -4.55 1.97 11.70
C ILE A 201 -5.34 3.26 11.51
N CYS A 202 -4.93 4.37 12.11
CA CYS A 202 -5.55 5.67 11.87
C CYS A 202 -5.47 6.06 10.39
N LEU A 203 -4.32 5.85 9.75
CA LEU A 203 -4.13 6.12 8.33
C LEU A 203 -4.91 5.13 7.45
N TYR A 204 -4.86 3.84 7.78
CA TYR A 204 -5.57 2.76 7.09
C TYR A 204 -7.08 3.00 7.07
N VAL A 205 -7.66 3.40 8.21
CA VAL A 205 -9.09 3.71 8.33
C VAL A 205 -9.50 4.85 7.43
N LEU A 206 -8.66 5.87 7.23
CA LEU A 206 -8.99 7.03 6.40
C LEU A 206 -8.69 6.79 4.92
N TYR A 207 -7.46 6.42 4.60
CA TYR A 207 -6.97 6.36 3.22
C TYR A 207 -7.34 5.04 2.54
N THR A 208 -7.14 3.89 3.19
CA THR A 208 -7.42 2.60 2.55
C THR A 208 -8.92 2.35 2.39
N SER A 209 -9.76 2.78 3.35
CA SER A 209 -11.22 2.64 3.21
C SER A 209 -11.78 3.51 2.07
N ALA A 210 -11.38 4.79 2.03
CA ALA A 210 -11.79 5.71 0.98
C ALA A 210 -11.27 5.24 -0.38
N GLY A 211 -10.00 4.84 -0.42
CA GLY A 211 -9.35 4.30 -1.60
C GLY A 211 -9.99 3.01 -2.13
N LEU A 212 -10.38 2.09 -1.25
CA LEU A 212 -11.03 0.83 -1.65
C LEU A 212 -12.42 1.07 -2.24
N ALA A 213 -13.13 2.11 -1.80
CA ALA A 213 -14.39 2.54 -2.40
C ALA A 213 -14.16 3.27 -3.73
N LEU A 214 -13.17 4.16 -3.80
CA LEU A 214 -12.90 5.01 -4.96
C LEU A 214 -12.22 4.27 -6.12
N PHE A 215 -11.33 3.32 -5.84
CA PHE A 215 -10.53 2.64 -6.86
C PHE A 215 -11.37 1.95 -7.93
N PRO A 216 -12.32 1.04 -7.62
CA PRO A 216 -13.15 0.41 -8.63
C PRO A 216 -14.04 1.43 -9.35
N VAL A 217 -14.61 2.40 -8.62
CA VAL A 217 -15.45 3.47 -9.18
C VAL A 217 -14.65 4.34 -10.14
N SER A 218 -13.37 4.62 -9.87
CA SER A 218 -12.50 5.40 -10.75
C SER A 218 -12.29 4.67 -12.08
N LEU A 219 -12.17 3.35 -12.08
CA LEU A 219 -12.03 2.56 -13.32
C LEU A 219 -13.34 2.48 -14.12
N ILE A 220 -14.48 2.44 -13.43
CA ILE A 220 -15.81 2.43 -14.05
C ILE A 220 -16.17 3.81 -14.61
N LYS A 221 -16.01 4.88 -13.80
CA LYS A 221 -16.39 6.26 -14.17
C LYS A 221 -15.38 6.97 -15.06
N THR A 222 -14.13 6.50 -15.16
CA THR A 222 -13.21 6.99 -16.20
C THR A 222 -13.56 6.47 -17.61
N ALA A 223 -14.57 5.61 -17.76
CA ALA A 223 -15.28 5.46 -19.01
C ALA A 223 -16.44 6.48 -18.99
N PRO A 224 -16.18 7.74 -19.38
CA PRO A 224 -15.60 8.07 -20.68
C PRO A 224 -14.69 9.32 -20.74
N SER A 225 -13.85 9.39 -21.77
CA SER A 225 -13.48 10.66 -22.40
C SER A 225 -14.70 11.29 -23.09
N ILE A 226 -15.84 11.48 -22.40
CA ILE A 226 -16.89 12.44 -22.83
C ILE A 226 -16.45 13.84 -22.40
N SER A 227 -15.58 13.95 -21.40
CA SER A 227 -14.89 15.20 -21.11
C SER A 227 -13.99 15.62 -22.28
N SER A 228 -13.19 14.78 -22.96
CA SER A 228 -12.33 15.32 -24.04
C SER A 228 -13.07 15.90 -25.25
N PRO A 229 -14.12 15.30 -25.84
CA PRO A 229 -14.84 15.87 -26.97
C PRO A 229 -15.82 16.97 -26.54
N MET A 230 -16.46 16.85 -25.36
CA MET A 230 -17.32 17.93 -24.85
C MET A 230 -16.48 19.12 -24.40
N LEU A 231 -15.35 18.90 -23.71
CA LEU A 231 -14.38 19.94 -23.33
C LEU A 231 -13.70 20.52 -24.56
N GLN A 232 -13.30 19.73 -25.56
CA GLN A 232 -12.81 20.27 -26.84
C GLN A 232 -13.87 21.13 -27.50
N ALA A 233 -15.11 20.63 -27.62
CA ALA A 233 -16.20 21.39 -28.24
C ALA A 233 -16.47 22.68 -27.45
N THR A 234 -16.49 22.62 -26.12
CA THR A 234 -16.73 23.78 -25.24
C THR A 234 -15.56 24.75 -25.29
N THR A 235 -14.31 24.28 -25.28
CA THR A 235 -13.09 25.10 -25.34
C THR A 235 -12.95 25.75 -26.71
N ALA A 236 -13.21 25.00 -27.79
CA ALA A 236 -13.22 25.52 -29.15
C ALA A 236 -14.32 26.58 -29.34
N GLN A 237 -15.52 26.34 -28.81
CA GLN A 237 -16.60 27.32 -28.82
C GLN A 237 -16.24 28.57 -28.00
N GLN A 238 -15.64 28.41 -26.82
CA GLN A 238 -15.17 29.54 -26.00
C GLN A 238 -14.09 30.34 -26.71
N LEU A 239 -13.15 29.66 -27.39
CA LEU A 239 -12.10 30.30 -28.17
C LEU A 239 -12.69 31.09 -29.34
N GLU A 240 -13.65 30.52 -30.07
CA GLU A 240 -14.33 31.19 -31.19
C GLU A 240 -15.06 32.45 -30.71
N LEU A 241 -15.83 32.35 -29.61
CA LEU A 241 -16.51 33.50 -29.01
C LEU A 241 -15.54 34.59 -28.54
N ASN A 242 -14.41 34.19 -27.95
CA ASN A 242 -13.37 35.12 -27.51
C ASN A 242 -12.75 35.85 -28.71
N GLN A 243 -12.37 35.12 -29.76
CA GLN A 243 -11.81 35.69 -30.98
C GLN A 243 -12.80 36.59 -31.73
N GLU A 244 -14.09 36.23 -31.78
CA GLU A 244 -15.12 37.10 -32.33
C GLU A 244 -15.24 38.40 -31.55
N ARG A 245 -15.18 38.33 -30.21
CA ARG A 245 -15.26 39.51 -29.35
C ARG A 245 -14.02 40.40 -29.49
N GLN A 246 -12.83 39.81 -29.58
CA GLN A 246 -11.61 40.55 -29.89
C GLN A 246 -11.73 41.29 -31.23
N ARG A 247 -12.18 40.60 -32.30
CA ARG A 247 -12.40 41.23 -33.62
C ARG A 247 -13.40 42.38 -33.57
N GLN A 248 -14.45 42.29 -32.74
CA GLN A 248 -15.40 43.39 -32.54
C GLN A 248 -14.75 44.61 -31.88
N LEU A 249 -13.88 44.41 -30.88
CA LEU A 249 -13.19 45.48 -30.19
C LEU A 249 -12.08 46.09 -31.04
N GLU A 250 -11.31 45.27 -31.75
CA GLU A 250 -10.29 45.68 -32.70
C GLU A 250 -10.89 46.45 -33.89
N GLY A 251 -12.06 46.01 -34.37
CA GLY A 251 -12.81 46.69 -35.43
C GLY A 251 -13.30 48.09 -35.01
N ARG A 252 -13.61 48.30 -33.72
CA ARG A 252 -13.98 49.63 -33.20
C ARG A 252 -12.81 50.59 -33.10
N CYS A 253 -11.60 50.08 -32.92
CA CYS A 253 -10.40 50.90 -32.73
C CYS A 253 -9.50 51.00 -33.97
N GLY A 254 -9.85 50.31 -35.07
CA GLY A 254 -9.05 50.30 -36.29
C GLY A 254 -7.61 49.83 -36.06
N GLY A 255 -7.39 48.99 -35.05
CA GLY A 255 -6.07 48.49 -34.66
C GLY A 255 -5.25 49.41 -33.73
N ASN A 256 -5.77 50.57 -33.30
CA ASN A 256 -5.09 51.40 -32.30
C ASN A 256 -5.77 51.30 -30.91
N PRO A 257 -5.19 50.58 -29.94
CA PRO A 257 -5.79 50.33 -28.63
C PRO A 257 -5.99 51.59 -27.77
N ASP A 258 -5.33 52.71 -28.08
CA ASP A 258 -5.49 53.97 -27.36
C ASP A 258 -6.82 54.69 -27.69
N LEU A 259 -7.50 54.28 -28.77
CA LEU A 259 -8.83 54.79 -29.15
C LEU A 259 -9.97 54.11 -28.37
N LEU A 260 -9.68 53.01 -27.66
CA LEU A 260 -10.67 52.30 -26.85
C LEU A 260 -10.84 52.98 -25.48
N SER A 261 -12.06 52.88 -24.95
CA SER A 261 -12.34 53.22 -23.55
C SER A 261 -11.44 52.40 -22.61
N SER A 262 -11.07 52.97 -21.46
CA SER A 262 -10.26 52.27 -20.46
C SER A 262 -10.90 50.95 -19.99
N LYS A 263 -12.23 50.84 -20.06
CA LYS A 263 -12.96 49.59 -19.80
C LYS A 263 -12.75 48.57 -20.91
N ASP A 264 -12.92 48.97 -22.16
CA ASP A 264 -12.81 48.09 -23.33
C ASP A 264 -11.36 47.64 -23.55
N ARG A 265 -10.38 48.48 -23.19
CA ARG A 265 -8.95 48.10 -23.18
C ARG A 265 -8.66 47.01 -22.16
N ARG A 266 -9.21 47.12 -20.94
CA ARG A 266 -9.10 46.06 -19.92
C ARG A 266 -9.80 44.78 -20.37
N GLU A 267 -10.97 44.89 -21.01
CA GLU A 267 -11.69 43.75 -21.60
C GLU A 267 -10.83 43.05 -22.67
N LEU A 268 -10.21 43.82 -23.58
CA LEU A 268 -9.33 43.28 -24.60
C LEU A 268 -8.10 42.57 -23.99
N ASP A 269 -7.45 43.19 -22.99
CA ASP A 269 -6.31 42.57 -22.29
C ASP A 269 -6.74 41.26 -21.58
N THR A 270 -7.93 41.22 -20.98
CA THR A 270 -8.46 39.98 -20.37
C THR A 270 -8.75 38.91 -21.40
N LEU A 271 -9.40 39.26 -22.52
CA LEU A 271 -9.71 38.34 -23.60
C LEU A 271 -8.44 37.76 -24.23
N THR A 272 -7.39 38.58 -24.40
CA THR A 272 -6.09 38.13 -24.93
C THR A 272 -5.40 37.15 -23.99
N ARG A 273 -5.55 37.32 -22.66
CA ARG A 273 -5.03 36.37 -21.67
C ARG A 273 -5.82 35.06 -21.70
N GLU A 274 -7.13 35.15 -21.77
CA GLU A 274 -8.02 33.98 -21.90
C GLU A 274 -7.78 33.21 -23.20
N GLU A 275 -7.52 33.88 -24.31
CA GLU A 275 -7.19 33.21 -25.57
C GLU A 275 -5.92 32.36 -25.42
N ARG A 276 -4.88 32.88 -24.75
CA ARG A 276 -3.66 32.12 -24.49
C ARG A 276 -3.93 30.88 -23.64
N THR A 277 -4.78 30.97 -22.62
CA THR A 277 -5.14 29.81 -21.78
C THR A 277 -5.98 28.81 -22.55
N LEU A 278 -6.94 29.25 -23.36
CA LEU A 278 -7.79 28.38 -24.19
C LEU A 278 -6.98 27.65 -25.28
N ILE A 279 -6.05 28.33 -25.95
CA ILE A 279 -5.14 27.71 -26.92
C ILE A 279 -4.23 26.68 -26.24
N ARG A 280 -3.72 26.97 -25.04
CA ARG A 280 -2.94 26.01 -24.24
C ARG A 280 -3.75 24.75 -23.92
N ARG A 281 -4.99 24.92 -23.42
CA ARG A 281 -5.91 23.81 -23.18
C ARG A 281 -6.14 22.99 -24.45
N GLN A 282 -6.37 23.64 -25.59
CA GLN A 282 -6.59 22.93 -26.85
C GLN A 282 -5.38 22.08 -27.25
N ARG A 283 -4.16 22.64 -27.18
CA ARG A 283 -2.92 21.90 -27.46
C ARG A 283 -2.74 20.69 -26.56
N LEU A 284 -3.05 20.80 -25.27
CA LEU A 284 -2.98 19.66 -24.36
C LEU A 284 -3.95 18.54 -24.76
N VAL A 285 -5.18 18.88 -25.17
CA VAL A 285 -6.15 17.86 -25.56
C VAL A 285 -5.74 17.22 -26.89
N GLU A 286 -5.18 17.98 -27.83
CA GLU A 286 -4.57 17.47 -29.07
C GLU A 286 -3.36 16.55 -28.79
N ASP A 287 -2.48 16.95 -27.86
CA ASP A 287 -1.33 16.16 -27.40
C ASP A 287 -1.76 14.87 -26.71
N ALA A 288 -2.85 14.91 -25.92
CA ALA A 288 -3.45 13.73 -25.32
C ALA A 288 -4.08 12.78 -26.36
N HIS A 289 -4.46 13.30 -27.53
CA HIS A 289 -4.94 12.52 -28.67
C HIS A 289 -3.80 11.98 -29.56
N GLY A 290 -2.55 12.42 -29.34
CA GLY A 290 -1.36 11.88 -29.99
C GLY A 290 -1.15 12.33 -31.44
N GLU A 291 -1.78 13.43 -31.85
CA GLU A 291 -1.52 14.07 -33.15
C GLU A 291 -0.12 14.73 -33.11
N GLY A 292 0.85 14.11 -33.80
CA GLY A 292 2.23 14.62 -33.89
C GLY A 292 3.32 13.75 -33.25
N ARG A 293 2.99 12.67 -32.54
CA ARG A 293 3.98 11.78 -31.90
C ARG A 293 4.26 10.47 -32.68
N SER A 294 5.36 9.82 -32.30
CA SER A 294 5.92 8.61 -32.91
C SER A 294 4.88 7.48 -33.07
N TRP A 295 5.05 6.63 -34.07
CA TRP A 295 4.13 5.52 -34.40
C TRP A 295 3.79 4.62 -33.19
N LEU A 296 4.74 4.47 -32.25
CA LEU A 296 4.59 3.70 -31.01
C LEU A 296 3.49 4.25 -30.08
N ILE A 297 3.37 5.56 -29.97
CA ILE A 297 2.38 6.20 -29.08
C ILE A 297 0.98 6.12 -29.70
N ARG A 298 0.88 6.25 -31.04
CA ARG A 298 -0.37 5.99 -31.77
C ARG A 298 -0.81 4.53 -31.66
N ALA A 299 0.12 3.58 -31.74
CA ALA A 299 -0.16 2.17 -31.51
C ALA A 299 -0.63 1.93 -30.07
N TRP A 300 0.03 2.54 -29.07
CA TRP A 300 -0.38 2.48 -27.66
C TRP A 300 -1.79 3.02 -27.41
N HIS A 301 -2.17 4.14 -28.03
CA HIS A 301 -3.54 4.67 -27.92
C HIS A 301 -4.58 3.79 -28.60
N LYS A 302 -4.28 3.20 -29.78
CA LYS A 302 -5.16 2.23 -30.44
C LYS A 302 -5.33 0.96 -29.62
N ILE A 303 -4.25 0.45 -29.04
CA ILE A 303 -4.26 -0.68 -28.12
C ILE A 303 -5.06 -0.33 -26.86
N GLY A 304 -4.85 0.86 -26.30
CA GLY A 304 -5.61 1.38 -25.16
C GLY A 304 -7.11 1.51 -25.43
N ALA A 305 -7.51 1.80 -26.68
CA ALA A 305 -8.92 1.79 -27.09
C ALA A 305 -9.53 0.39 -27.11
N VAL A 306 -8.78 -0.62 -27.53
CA VAL A 306 -9.19 -2.05 -27.51
C VAL A 306 -9.29 -2.59 -26.08
N PHE A 307 -8.46 -2.11 -25.16
CA PHE A 307 -8.51 -2.50 -23.74
C PHE A 307 -9.58 -1.77 -22.91
N ARG A 308 -10.37 -0.86 -23.50
CA ARG A 308 -11.46 -0.13 -22.80
C ARG A 308 -12.55 -1.03 -22.19
N PRO A 309 -13.16 -1.99 -22.91
CA PRO A 309 -14.13 -2.91 -22.31
C PRO A 309 -13.50 -3.74 -21.18
N PHE A 310 -12.23 -4.12 -21.31
CA PHE A 310 -11.49 -4.81 -20.26
C PHE A 310 -11.28 -3.94 -19.02
N LYS A 311 -11.07 -2.63 -19.17
CA LYS A 311 -10.96 -1.68 -18.05
C LYS A 311 -12.27 -1.57 -17.26
N LEU A 312 -13.42 -1.49 -17.95
CA LEU A 312 -14.73 -1.45 -17.32
C LEU A 312 -15.05 -2.78 -16.61
N LEU A 313 -14.80 -3.92 -17.28
CA LEU A 313 -14.98 -5.25 -16.67
C LEU A 313 -14.07 -5.42 -15.45
N SER A 314 -12.82 -4.96 -15.53
CA SER A 314 -11.88 -4.95 -14.40
C SER A 314 -12.39 -4.09 -13.24
N GLY A 315 -12.94 -2.90 -13.51
CA GLY A 315 -13.57 -2.06 -12.49
C GLY A 315 -14.74 -2.74 -11.78
N ILE A 316 -15.62 -3.43 -12.52
CA ILE A 316 -16.75 -4.19 -11.96
C ILE A 316 -16.24 -5.39 -11.15
N LEU A 317 -15.24 -6.12 -11.64
CA LEU A 317 -14.63 -7.23 -10.93
C LEU A 317 -14.00 -6.77 -9.61
N LEU A 318 -13.24 -5.68 -9.63
CA LEU A 318 -12.62 -5.09 -8.46
C LEU A 318 -13.66 -4.60 -7.45
N LEU A 319 -14.79 -4.06 -7.92
CA LEU A 319 -15.91 -3.69 -7.07
C LEU A 319 -16.48 -4.91 -6.34
N LEU A 320 -16.72 -6.01 -7.06
CA LEU A 320 -17.23 -7.25 -6.49
C LEU A 320 -16.26 -7.81 -5.44
N ILE A 321 -14.96 -7.83 -5.75
CA ILE A 321 -13.92 -8.27 -4.81
C ILE A 321 -13.89 -7.37 -3.57
N ALA A 322 -13.96 -6.05 -3.72
CA ALA A 322 -13.99 -5.11 -2.61
C ALA A 322 -15.20 -5.34 -1.69
N VAL A 323 -16.38 -5.60 -2.26
CA VAL A 323 -17.60 -5.94 -1.49
C VAL A 323 -17.42 -7.27 -0.75
N VAL A 324 -16.84 -8.29 -1.38
CA VAL A 324 -16.57 -9.59 -0.73
C VAL A 324 -15.59 -9.43 0.45
N VAL A 325 -14.55 -8.62 0.29
CA VAL A 325 -13.61 -8.28 1.39
C VAL A 325 -14.35 -7.54 2.52
N TRP A 326 -15.16 -6.55 2.18
CA TRP A 326 -15.95 -5.78 3.16
C TRP A 326 -16.92 -6.68 3.95
N VAL A 327 -17.66 -7.56 3.28
CA VAL A 327 -18.56 -8.52 3.92
C VAL A 327 -17.79 -9.49 4.82
N SER A 328 -16.63 -9.99 4.35
CA SER A 328 -15.77 -10.87 5.16
C SER A 328 -15.31 -10.20 6.45
N MET A 329 -14.87 -8.95 6.37
CA MET A 329 -14.45 -8.16 7.53
C MET A 329 -15.60 -7.90 8.51
N LEU A 330 -16.80 -7.61 7.99
CA LEU A 330 -17.99 -7.41 8.82
C LEU A 330 -18.37 -8.70 9.57
N LEU A 331 -18.39 -9.85 8.88
CA LEU A 331 -18.74 -11.14 9.48
C LEU A 331 -17.74 -11.54 10.57
N THR A 332 -16.43 -11.40 10.33
CA THR A 332 -15.42 -11.66 11.37
C THR A 332 -15.54 -10.70 12.55
N SER A 333 -15.81 -9.42 12.29
CA SER A 333 -15.97 -8.42 13.36
C SER A 333 -17.19 -8.72 14.25
N ILE A 334 -18.30 -9.18 13.66
CA ILE A 334 -19.49 -9.63 14.40
C ILE A 334 -19.18 -10.89 15.21
N ASP A 335 -18.44 -11.84 14.65
CA ASP A 335 -18.02 -13.05 15.33
C ASP A 335 -17.17 -12.72 16.58
N LYS A 336 -16.16 -11.88 16.41
CA LYS A 336 -15.31 -11.38 17.51
C LYS A 336 -16.11 -10.63 18.58
N ALA A 337 -17.11 -9.84 18.20
CA ALA A 337 -17.96 -9.11 19.14
C ALA A 337 -18.78 -10.06 20.04
N LYS A 338 -19.27 -11.18 19.49
CA LYS A 338 -20.16 -12.11 20.18
C LYS A 338 -19.42 -13.23 20.91
N ASN A 339 -18.41 -13.81 20.26
CA ASN A 339 -17.79 -15.08 20.64
C ASN A 339 -16.35 -14.96 21.14
N SER A 340 -15.82 -13.74 21.34
CA SER A 340 -14.49 -13.58 21.95
C SER A 340 -14.46 -14.06 23.40
N ILE A 341 -13.38 -14.76 23.77
CA ILE A 341 -13.24 -15.46 25.05
C ILE A 341 -13.21 -14.48 26.24
N CYS A 342 -12.48 -13.37 26.04
CA CYS A 342 -12.11 -12.41 27.08
C CYS A 342 -12.43 -10.95 26.71
N LYS A 343 -13.16 -10.73 25.59
CA LYS A 343 -13.64 -9.43 25.13
C LYS A 343 -12.54 -8.36 25.21
N HIS A 344 -12.80 -7.23 25.88
CA HIS A 344 -11.86 -6.12 26.03
C HIS A 344 -10.57 -6.48 26.80
N ARG A 345 -10.59 -7.51 27.68
CA ARG A 345 -9.43 -7.85 28.52
C ARG A 345 -8.27 -8.47 27.75
N CYS A 346 -8.53 -9.00 26.56
CA CYS A 346 -7.53 -9.62 25.68
C CYS A 346 -7.60 -9.09 24.25
N GLY A 347 -8.23 -7.93 24.03
CA GLY A 347 -8.29 -7.34 22.69
C GLY A 347 -9.16 -8.11 21.68
N TYR A 348 -10.26 -8.74 22.14
CA TYR A 348 -11.23 -9.44 21.30
C TYR A 348 -10.66 -10.59 20.44
N ILE A 349 -9.76 -11.37 21.01
CA ILE A 349 -9.23 -12.59 20.37
C ILE A 349 -10.31 -13.67 20.31
N LEU A 350 -10.33 -14.38 19.18
CA LEU A 350 -11.30 -15.42 18.86
C LEU A 350 -10.62 -16.78 18.91
N GLY A 351 -11.11 -17.70 19.74
CA GLY A 351 -10.50 -19.02 19.87
C GLY A 351 -10.90 -20.03 18.79
N HIS A 352 -12.08 -19.86 18.18
CA HIS A 352 -12.54 -20.64 17.04
C HIS A 352 -13.51 -19.80 16.19
N ILE A 353 -13.51 -20.03 14.88
CA ILE A 353 -14.37 -19.32 13.93
C ILE A 353 -15.78 -19.93 13.99
N ASN A 354 -16.77 -19.12 14.33
CA ASN A 354 -18.17 -19.55 14.40
C ASN A 354 -18.98 -19.08 13.20
N VAL A 355 -18.61 -17.93 12.62
CA VAL A 355 -19.33 -17.33 11.49
C VAL A 355 -18.56 -17.58 10.20
N PHE A 356 -19.27 -17.99 9.16
CA PHE A 356 -18.67 -18.18 7.83
C PHE A 356 -18.06 -16.87 7.30
N ASN A 357 -16.81 -16.94 6.85
CA ASN A 357 -16.10 -15.84 6.19
C ASN A 357 -15.67 -16.29 4.78
N PRO A 358 -16.13 -15.61 3.71
CA PRO A 358 -15.89 -16.06 2.34
C PRO A 358 -14.43 -15.92 1.91
N VAL A 359 -13.74 -14.81 2.20
CA VAL A 359 -12.31 -14.65 1.83
C VAL A 359 -11.45 -15.68 2.56
N ASN A 360 -11.72 -15.90 3.85
CA ASN A 360 -11.06 -16.94 4.63
C ASN A 360 -11.24 -18.32 4.00
N TRP A 361 -12.47 -18.68 3.63
CA TRP A 361 -12.78 -19.97 3.02
C TRP A 361 -12.08 -20.16 1.67
N ILE A 362 -12.08 -19.14 0.80
CA ILE A 362 -11.38 -19.18 -0.49
C ILE A 362 -9.89 -19.44 -0.28
N LEU A 363 -9.26 -18.71 0.64
CA LEU A 363 -7.82 -18.83 0.89
C LEU A 363 -7.44 -20.21 1.47
N VAL A 364 -8.19 -20.71 2.47
CA VAL A 364 -7.99 -22.06 3.03
C VAL A 364 -8.17 -23.14 1.96
N LEU A 365 -9.14 -23.00 1.06
CA LEU A 365 -9.36 -23.94 -0.02
C LEU A 365 -8.20 -23.91 -1.03
N SER A 366 -7.77 -22.71 -1.44
CA SER A 366 -6.64 -22.55 -2.36
C SER A 366 -5.32 -23.03 -1.78
N ALA A 367 -5.14 -22.95 -0.46
CA ALA A 367 -3.90 -23.37 0.22
C ALA A 367 -3.65 -24.87 0.16
N LYS A 368 -4.66 -25.67 -0.20
CA LYS A 368 -4.47 -27.11 -0.48
C LYS A 368 -3.61 -27.36 -1.73
N VAL A 369 -3.48 -26.38 -2.62
CA VAL A 369 -2.71 -26.44 -3.87
C VAL A 369 -1.80 -25.21 -3.98
N PHE A 370 -0.61 -25.30 -3.37
CA PHE A 370 0.41 -24.26 -3.51
C PHE A 370 0.93 -24.17 -4.97
N PRO A 371 1.11 -22.98 -5.58
CA PRO A 371 1.07 -21.62 -4.99
C PRO A 371 -0.21 -20.81 -5.30
N VAL A 372 -1.37 -21.46 -5.48
CA VAL A 372 -2.61 -20.75 -5.88
C VAL A 372 -3.07 -19.76 -4.81
N ASP A 373 -2.99 -20.14 -3.54
CA ASP A 373 -3.23 -19.26 -2.39
C ASP A 373 -2.30 -18.05 -2.37
N TYR A 374 -1.02 -18.27 -2.68
CA TYR A 374 -0.03 -17.19 -2.76
C TYR A 374 -0.44 -16.13 -3.80
N ALA A 375 -0.90 -16.57 -4.98
CA ALA A 375 -1.34 -15.66 -6.04
C ALA A 375 -2.59 -14.87 -5.64
N ILE A 376 -3.59 -15.53 -5.06
CA ILE A 376 -4.82 -14.88 -4.58
C ILE A 376 -4.51 -13.88 -3.45
N PHE A 377 -3.67 -14.28 -2.51
CA PHE A 377 -3.23 -13.41 -1.41
C PHE A 377 -2.44 -12.20 -1.93
N THR A 378 -1.53 -12.41 -2.88
CA THR A 378 -0.79 -11.31 -3.52
C THR A 378 -1.73 -10.33 -4.22
N ALA A 379 -2.74 -10.83 -4.96
CA ALA A 379 -3.74 -9.99 -5.60
C ALA A 379 -4.56 -9.18 -4.57
N LEU A 380 -4.91 -9.78 -3.43
CA LEU A 380 -5.59 -9.09 -2.33
C LEU A 380 -4.71 -7.98 -1.72
N ILE A 381 -3.44 -8.25 -1.44
CA ILE A 381 -2.53 -7.25 -0.89
C ILE A 381 -2.26 -6.12 -1.89
N LEU A 382 -2.04 -6.43 -3.17
CA LEU A 382 -1.88 -5.42 -4.21
C LEU A 382 -3.15 -4.57 -4.40
N LEU A 383 -4.35 -5.16 -4.28
CA LEU A 383 -5.60 -4.41 -4.27
C LEU A 383 -5.64 -3.40 -3.12
N LEU A 384 -5.32 -3.84 -1.89
CA LEU A 384 -5.34 -2.97 -0.71
C LEU A 384 -4.23 -1.90 -0.78
N PHE A 385 -3.06 -2.25 -1.34
CA PHE A 385 -1.97 -1.30 -1.59
C PHE A 385 -2.37 -0.23 -2.61
N CYS A 386 -2.83 -0.63 -3.80
CA CYS A 386 -3.30 0.28 -4.84
C CYS A 386 -4.47 1.14 -4.35
N SER A 387 -5.39 0.56 -3.56
CA SER A 387 -6.47 1.30 -2.90
C SER A 387 -5.90 2.36 -1.97
N SER A 388 -4.91 2.03 -1.15
CA SER A 388 -4.26 2.99 -0.24
C SER A 388 -3.60 4.14 -1.00
N VAL A 389 -2.90 3.85 -2.11
CA VAL A 389 -2.32 4.86 -3.01
C VAL A 389 -3.40 5.79 -3.56
N VAL A 390 -4.50 5.23 -4.09
CA VAL A 390 -5.62 6.02 -4.63
C VAL A 390 -6.27 6.86 -3.53
N GLY A 391 -6.40 6.31 -2.32
CA GLY A 391 -6.85 7.02 -1.14
C GLY A 391 -5.98 8.24 -0.85
N ILE A 392 -4.66 8.06 -0.76
CA ILE A 392 -3.73 9.17 -0.51
C ILE A 392 -3.74 10.18 -1.67
N ALA A 393 -3.84 9.73 -2.92
CA ALA A 393 -3.89 10.62 -4.08
C ALA A 393 -5.15 11.51 -4.11
N VAL A 394 -6.32 10.95 -3.78
CA VAL A 394 -7.60 11.70 -3.80
C VAL A 394 -7.79 12.55 -2.55
N VAL A 395 -7.47 11.99 -1.37
CA VAL A 395 -7.60 12.70 -0.10
C VAL A 395 -6.47 13.73 0.04
N GLY A 396 -5.28 13.47 -0.51
CA GLY A 396 -4.07 14.25 -0.29
C GLY A 396 -3.48 14.01 1.10
N ILE A 397 -2.22 14.36 1.29
CA ILE A 397 -1.57 14.28 2.60
C ILE A 397 -2.04 15.48 3.42
N ARG A 398 -2.88 15.21 4.42
CA ARG A 398 -3.44 16.22 5.32
C ARG A 398 -2.81 16.16 6.70
N PHE A 399 -2.50 17.32 7.25
CA PHE A 399 -2.32 17.49 8.69
C PHE A 399 -3.57 18.17 9.23
N LEU A 400 -4.37 17.39 9.97
CA LEU A 400 -5.71 17.78 10.43
C LEU A 400 -6.62 18.17 9.24
N TRP A 401 -6.78 19.48 8.99
CA TRP A 401 -7.69 20.03 7.97
C TRP A 401 -6.95 20.65 6.78
N ILE A 402 -5.62 20.82 6.89
CA ILE A 402 -4.79 21.49 5.89
C ILE A 402 -4.14 20.44 5.01
N ARG A 403 -4.27 20.59 3.68
CA ARG A 403 -3.56 19.77 2.69
C ARG A 403 -2.14 20.29 2.57
N ILE A 404 -1.15 19.46 2.91
CA ILE A 404 0.27 19.81 2.82
C ILE A 404 0.81 19.43 1.44
N PHE A 405 0.56 18.20 1.00
CA PHE A 405 1.03 17.69 -0.29
C PHE A 405 -0.06 16.94 -1.04
N GLN A 406 -0.06 17.06 -2.36
CA GLN A 406 -0.92 16.32 -3.27
C GLN A 406 -0.05 15.36 -4.09
N ILE A 407 -0.38 14.06 -4.02
CA ILE A 407 0.32 13.05 -4.82
C ILE A 407 -0.28 13.06 -6.22
N ARG A 408 0.54 13.39 -7.21
CA ARG A 408 0.18 13.46 -8.62
C ARG A 408 1.11 12.57 -9.44
N LYS A 409 0.57 11.87 -10.43
CA LYS A 409 1.37 11.01 -11.32
C LYS A 409 2.35 11.89 -12.11
N GLY A 410 3.64 11.63 -11.99
CA GLY A 410 4.69 12.40 -12.68
C GLY A 410 4.95 13.81 -12.13
N HIS A 411 4.22 14.23 -11.09
CA HIS A 411 4.30 15.57 -10.51
C HIS A 411 4.42 15.54 -8.97
N THR A 412 4.90 14.43 -8.40
CA THR A 412 5.12 14.31 -6.95
C THR A 412 6.56 14.67 -6.61
N SER A 413 6.73 15.68 -5.74
CA SER A 413 8.05 16.08 -5.22
C SER A 413 8.71 14.98 -4.37
N PRO A 414 10.05 14.94 -4.26
CA PRO A 414 10.75 13.92 -3.49
C PRO A 414 10.36 13.88 -2.00
N GLN A 415 10.13 15.05 -1.39
CA GLN A 415 9.63 15.18 -0.02
C GLN A 415 8.26 14.52 0.15
N ALA A 416 7.31 14.85 -0.75
CA ALA A 416 5.97 14.29 -0.74
C ALA A 416 6.02 12.77 -0.95
N LEU A 417 6.93 12.29 -1.80
CA LEU A 417 7.15 10.87 -2.06
C LEU A 417 7.69 10.12 -0.82
N LEU A 418 8.64 10.70 -0.07
CA LEU A 418 9.13 10.12 1.19
C LEU A 418 8.02 10.04 2.24
N LEU A 419 7.25 11.12 2.40
CA LEU A 419 6.15 11.16 3.36
C LEU A 419 5.03 10.19 2.98
N ALA A 420 4.68 10.12 1.70
CA ALA A 420 3.75 9.13 1.17
C ALA A 420 4.23 7.71 1.41
N THR A 421 5.53 7.45 1.22
CA THR A 421 6.14 6.14 1.49
C THR A 421 6.04 5.80 2.96
N ALA A 422 6.37 6.72 3.88
CA ALA A 422 6.21 6.51 5.31
C ALA A 422 4.75 6.21 5.71
N MET A 423 3.79 6.94 5.15
CA MET A 423 2.36 6.68 5.36
C MET A 423 1.96 5.30 4.83
N LEU A 424 2.39 4.92 3.62
CA LEU A 424 2.14 3.60 3.04
C LEU A 424 2.77 2.49 3.90
N MET A 425 3.96 2.71 4.48
CA MET A 425 4.56 1.75 5.42
C MET A 425 3.71 1.50 6.64
N LEU A 426 3.25 2.57 7.29
CA LEU A 426 2.38 2.47 8.44
C LEU A 426 1.04 1.81 8.07
N ILE A 427 0.45 2.17 6.92
CA ILE A 427 -0.79 1.57 6.42
C ILE A 427 -0.62 0.07 6.16
N ILE A 428 0.47 -0.35 5.49
CA ILE A 428 0.68 -1.77 5.18
C ILE A 428 0.97 -2.57 6.45
N LEU A 429 1.67 -2.01 7.43
CA LEU A 429 1.86 -2.65 8.72
C LEU A 429 0.50 -2.88 9.43
N ALA A 430 -0.41 -1.89 9.35
CA ALA A 430 -1.79 -2.06 9.82
C ALA A 430 -2.60 -3.07 8.99
N LEU A 431 -2.39 -3.12 7.67
CA LEU A 431 -2.98 -4.13 6.79
C LEU A 431 -2.51 -5.53 7.15
N ASN A 432 -1.26 -5.72 7.56
CA ASN A 432 -0.76 -7.02 8.01
C ASN A 432 -1.62 -7.56 9.17
N TYR A 433 -1.91 -6.72 10.16
CA TYR A 433 -2.85 -7.05 11.23
C TYR A 433 -4.27 -7.28 10.71
N SER A 434 -4.83 -6.35 9.94
CA SER A 434 -6.23 -6.43 9.47
C SER A 434 -6.47 -7.66 8.61
N VAL A 435 -5.57 -7.96 7.67
CA VAL A 435 -5.68 -9.13 6.79
C VAL A 435 -5.58 -10.42 7.60
N SER A 436 -4.58 -10.51 8.49
CA SER A 436 -4.32 -11.73 9.26
C SER A 436 -5.36 -11.99 10.35
N MET A 437 -5.92 -10.95 10.98
CA MET A 437 -6.80 -11.11 12.14
C MET A 437 -8.28 -10.84 11.85
N VAL A 438 -8.62 -10.24 10.70
CA VAL A 438 -9.99 -9.81 10.39
C VAL A 438 -10.44 -10.35 9.03
N VAL A 439 -9.65 -10.16 7.97
CA VAL A 439 -10.05 -10.57 6.61
C VAL A 439 -10.02 -12.10 6.48
N ALA A 440 -8.94 -12.76 6.92
CA ALA A 440 -8.76 -14.20 6.75
C ALA A 440 -8.08 -14.87 7.98
N PRO A 441 -8.71 -14.83 9.17
CA PRO A 441 -8.09 -15.30 10.41
C PRO A 441 -7.72 -16.79 10.43
N GLY A 442 -8.57 -17.66 9.90
CA GLY A 442 -8.31 -19.11 9.90
C GLY A 442 -7.18 -19.50 8.94
N TYR A 443 -7.17 -18.88 7.76
CA TYR A 443 -6.07 -19.03 6.80
C TYR A 443 -4.75 -18.54 7.41
N ALA A 444 -4.75 -17.35 8.02
CA ALA A 444 -3.53 -16.76 8.56
C ALA A 444 -2.97 -17.53 9.75
N THR A 445 -3.81 -18.11 10.62
CA THR A 445 -3.33 -18.85 11.80
C THR A 445 -2.92 -20.28 11.48
N TYR A 446 -3.80 -21.08 10.87
CA TYR A 446 -3.55 -22.51 10.66
C TYR A 446 -3.58 -22.95 9.20
N GLY A 447 -4.04 -22.11 8.28
CA GLY A 447 -4.14 -22.47 6.87
C GLY A 447 -5.07 -23.68 6.64
N PRO A 448 -4.67 -24.64 5.79
CA PRO A 448 -5.46 -25.85 5.51
C PRO A 448 -5.24 -26.99 6.51
N GLN A 449 -4.58 -26.75 7.65
CA GLN A 449 -4.28 -27.79 8.63
C GLN A 449 -5.54 -28.35 9.30
N THR A 450 -5.54 -29.67 9.47
CA THR A 450 -6.60 -30.43 10.14
C THR A 450 -5.98 -31.45 11.10
N PHE A 451 -6.69 -31.84 12.13
CA PHE A 451 -6.28 -32.91 13.06
C PHE A 451 -7.37 -33.99 13.17
N CYS A 452 -6.94 -35.20 13.52
CA CYS A 452 -7.82 -36.32 13.82
C CYS A 452 -8.28 -36.26 15.29
N ASP A 453 -9.58 -36.09 15.51
CA ASP A 453 -10.21 -36.00 16.83
C ASP A 453 -10.51 -37.39 17.41
N ARG A 454 -9.50 -38.26 17.42
CA ARG A 454 -9.57 -39.62 17.96
C ARG A 454 -8.46 -39.83 18.98
N THR A 455 -8.73 -40.61 20.02
CA THR A 455 -7.68 -41.06 20.94
C THR A 455 -6.72 -42.01 20.22
N PRO A 456 -5.40 -41.84 20.36
CA PRO A 456 -4.43 -42.73 19.73
C PRO A 456 -4.57 -44.16 20.27
N SER A 457 -4.34 -45.15 19.39
CA SER A 457 -4.46 -46.58 19.72
C SER A 457 -3.40 -47.05 20.72
N SER A 458 -2.24 -46.39 20.75
CA SER A 458 -1.13 -46.67 21.66
C SER A 458 -0.45 -45.38 22.16
N PRO A 459 0.20 -45.40 23.34
CA PRO A 459 0.92 -44.22 23.84
C PRO A 459 2.08 -43.84 22.91
N GLY A 460 2.05 -42.62 22.36
CA GLY A 460 3.11 -42.09 21.48
C GLY A 460 2.85 -42.25 19.98
N GLU A 461 1.79 -42.96 19.58
CA GLU A 461 1.40 -43.10 18.17
C GLU A 461 0.43 -41.98 17.73
N GLN A 462 0.47 -41.60 16.45
CA GLN A 462 -0.44 -40.59 15.92
C GLN A 462 -1.85 -41.17 15.75
N PRO A 463 -2.91 -40.40 16.05
CA PRO A 463 -4.28 -40.86 15.86
C PRO A 463 -4.60 -41.05 14.37
N ASP A 464 -5.26 -42.16 14.04
CA ASP A 464 -5.62 -42.53 12.67
C ASP A 464 -7.13 -42.42 12.44
N CYS A 465 -7.50 -41.49 11.56
CA CYS A 465 -8.87 -41.21 11.12
C CYS A 465 -9.15 -41.70 9.68
N THR A 466 -8.29 -42.55 9.10
CA THR A 466 -8.44 -43.01 7.70
C THR A 466 -9.82 -43.61 7.40
N ASN A 467 -10.39 -44.36 8.36
CA ASN A 467 -11.71 -45.00 8.24
C ASN A 467 -12.88 -44.16 8.81
N SER A 468 -12.60 -42.97 9.34
CA SER A 468 -13.57 -42.12 10.04
C SER A 468 -13.32 -40.65 9.71
N MET A 469 -13.61 -40.26 8.47
CA MET A 469 -13.33 -38.91 7.97
C MET A 469 -14.12 -37.82 8.71
N ASP A 470 -15.26 -38.16 9.33
CA ASP A 470 -16.09 -37.23 10.11
C ASP A 470 -15.37 -36.71 11.37
N LEU A 471 -14.34 -37.41 11.83
CA LEU A 471 -13.51 -37.01 12.98
C LEU A 471 -12.34 -36.11 12.59
N ILE A 472 -12.18 -35.77 11.30
CA ILE A 472 -11.14 -34.85 10.83
C ILE A 472 -11.67 -33.42 10.98
N LYS A 473 -11.12 -32.68 11.94
CA LYS A 473 -11.54 -31.31 12.25
C LYS A 473 -10.46 -30.30 11.87
N PRO A 474 -10.84 -29.08 11.47
CA PRO A 474 -9.88 -28.00 11.24
C PRO A 474 -9.20 -27.60 12.55
N CYS A 475 -7.94 -27.19 12.46
CA CYS A 475 -7.20 -26.66 13.62
C CYS A 475 -7.82 -25.36 14.15
N SER A 476 -7.87 -25.22 15.47
CA SER A 476 -8.38 -24.02 16.17
C SER A 476 -7.62 -23.78 17.47
N GLU A 477 -7.55 -22.53 17.95
CA GLU A 477 -6.79 -22.15 19.15
C GLU A 477 -7.35 -22.79 20.44
N LEU A 478 -8.66 -23.08 20.48
CA LEU A 478 -9.36 -23.72 21.60
C LEU A 478 -9.49 -25.24 21.49
N ALA A 479 -8.75 -25.91 20.59
CA ALA A 479 -8.85 -27.36 20.49
C ALA A 479 -8.36 -28.05 21.78
N GLU A 480 -9.28 -28.67 22.53
CA GLU A 480 -9.00 -29.33 23.81
C GLU A 480 -8.27 -30.67 23.66
N ASN A 481 -8.42 -31.34 22.50
CA ASN A 481 -7.82 -32.63 22.25
C ASN A 481 -6.28 -32.53 22.24
N PRO A 482 -5.55 -33.37 23.00
CA PRO A 482 -4.08 -33.39 23.00
C PRO A 482 -3.47 -33.62 21.60
N ALA A 483 -4.18 -34.34 20.71
CA ALA A 483 -3.76 -34.54 19.33
C ALA A 483 -3.70 -33.23 18.52
N ALA A 484 -4.58 -32.26 18.81
CA ALA A 484 -4.54 -30.96 18.16
C ALA A 484 -3.25 -30.21 18.53
N ARG A 485 -2.82 -30.28 19.79
CA ARG A 485 -1.57 -29.63 20.27
C ARG A 485 -0.32 -30.22 19.64
N SER A 486 -0.33 -31.51 19.35
CA SER A 486 0.81 -32.19 18.73
C SER A 486 0.83 -32.07 17.22
N ILE A 487 -0.28 -31.73 16.55
CA ILE A 487 -0.35 -31.70 15.08
C ILE A 487 -0.45 -30.27 14.55
N CYS A 488 -1.33 -29.45 15.12
CA CYS A 488 -1.62 -28.10 14.67
C CYS A 488 -0.51 -27.14 15.07
N THR A 489 0.14 -26.55 14.07
CA THR A 489 1.21 -25.57 14.26
C THR A 489 0.71 -24.21 13.77
N PRO A 490 0.62 -23.18 14.63
CA PRO A 490 0.22 -21.86 14.19
C PRO A 490 1.34 -21.20 13.38
N SER A 491 0.97 -20.32 12.45
CA SER A 491 1.94 -19.51 11.71
C SER A 491 2.71 -18.57 12.63
N VAL A 492 3.95 -18.26 12.28
CA VAL A 492 4.80 -17.37 13.08
C VAL A 492 4.19 -15.97 13.13
N VAL A 493 3.66 -15.44 12.02
CA VAL A 493 3.04 -14.11 12.01
C VAL A 493 1.78 -14.03 12.88
N SER A 494 0.93 -15.07 12.89
CA SER A 494 -0.25 -15.06 13.76
C SER A 494 0.14 -15.05 15.23
N THR A 495 1.15 -15.84 15.63
CA THR A 495 1.66 -15.81 17.01
C THR A 495 2.23 -14.45 17.39
N PHE A 496 2.96 -13.81 16.46
CA PHE A 496 3.54 -12.49 16.68
C PHE A 496 2.46 -11.39 16.86
N LEU A 497 1.44 -11.37 16.00
CA LEU A 497 0.34 -10.42 16.09
C LEU A 497 -0.57 -10.68 17.31
N ASN A 498 -0.88 -11.94 17.60
CA ASN A 498 -1.63 -12.33 18.80
C ASN A 498 -0.88 -11.87 20.06
N ARG A 499 0.45 -12.03 20.09
CA ARG A 499 1.29 -11.56 21.19
C ARG A 499 1.15 -10.06 21.44
N VAL A 500 1.14 -9.23 20.39
CA VAL A 500 0.91 -7.78 20.52
C VAL A 500 -0.43 -7.50 21.20
N THR A 501 -1.50 -8.18 20.78
CA THR A 501 -2.86 -7.96 21.33
C THR A 501 -3.06 -8.51 22.74
N ILE A 502 -2.37 -9.60 23.09
CA ILE A 502 -2.48 -10.23 24.42
C ILE A 502 -1.63 -9.48 25.42
N ASN A 503 -0.37 -9.19 25.09
CA ASN A 503 0.55 -8.52 26.03
C ASN A 503 0.07 -7.10 26.34
N PHE A 504 -0.53 -6.44 25.35
CA PHE A 504 -1.04 -5.07 25.43
C PHE A 504 -2.50 -5.00 24.95
N PRO A 505 -3.48 -5.37 25.80
CA PRO A 505 -4.90 -5.40 25.41
C PRO A 505 -5.45 -4.08 24.90
N PHE A 506 -4.86 -2.95 25.32
CA PHE A 506 -5.19 -1.62 24.80
C PHE A 506 -5.10 -1.55 23.27
N PHE A 507 -3.99 -2.05 22.69
CA PHE A 507 -3.82 -2.10 21.23
C PHE A 507 -4.91 -2.95 20.59
N GLY A 508 -5.18 -4.14 21.11
CA GLY A 508 -6.22 -5.03 20.57
C GLY A 508 -7.63 -4.40 20.58
N VAL A 509 -7.98 -3.63 21.62
CA VAL A 509 -9.26 -2.91 21.67
C VAL A 509 -9.34 -1.83 20.60
N VAL A 510 -8.28 -1.03 20.44
CA VAL A 510 -8.21 0.00 19.38
C VAL A 510 -8.31 -0.65 18.01
N PHE A 511 -7.57 -1.74 17.79
CA PHE A 511 -7.52 -2.43 16.50
C PHE A 511 -8.86 -3.03 16.11
N PHE A 512 -9.61 -3.56 17.07
CA PHE A 512 -10.95 -4.10 16.89
C PHE A 512 -11.96 -3.02 16.52
N TRP A 513 -12.05 -1.93 17.30
CA TRP A 513 -13.03 -0.87 17.03
C TRP A 513 -12.73 -0.10 15.75
N ALA A 514 -11.45 0.06 15.41
CA ALA A 514 -11.05 0.68 14.16
C ALA A 514 -11.59 -0.05 12.92
N GLN A 515 -11.84 -1.36 12.98
CA GLN A 515 -12.45 -2.09 11.85
C GLN A 515 -13.88 -1.61 11.57
N PHE A 516 -14.67 -1.33 12.60
CA PHE A 516 -16.02 -0.77 12.40
C PHE A 516 -15.96 0.63 11.80
N VAL A 517 -15.00 1.45 12.22
CA VAL A 517 -14.79 2.78 11.62
C VAL A 517 -14.37 2.65 10.15
N PHE A 518 -13.46 1.73 9.83
CA PHE A 518 -13.07 1.44 8.44
C PHE A 518 -14.29 1.06 7.58
N LEU A 519 -15.14 0.13 8.06
CA LEU A 519 -16.34 -0.31 7.36
C LEU A 519 -17.34 0.84 7.15
N GLY A 520 -17.50 1.71 8.15
CA GLY A 520 -18.37 2.88 8.10
C GLY A 520 -17.89 3.95 7.12
N VAL A 521 -16.59 4.30 7.16
CA VAL A 521 -16.00 5.26 6.22
C VAL A 521 -16.08 4.75 4.79
N TYR A 522 -15.79 3.46 4.56
CA TYR A 522 -15.97 2.83 3.24
C TYR A 522 -17.41 3.01 2.74
N LEU A 523 -18.42 2.74 3.57
CA LEU A 523 -19.83 2.87 3.19
C LEU A 523 -20.20 4.30 2.83
N ILE A 524 -19.76 5.29 3.61
CA ILE A 524 -20.02 6.70 3.35
C ILE A 524 -19.38 7.13 2.02
N VAL A 525 -18.11 6.79 1.80
CA VAL A 525 -17.40 7.13 0.55
C VAL A 525 -18.02 6.39 -0.64
N PHE A 526 -18.37 5.12 -0.49
CA PHE A 526 -19.00 4.33 -1.54
C PHE A 526 -20.37 4.92 -1.93
N MET A 527 -21.24 5.23 -0.97
CA MET A 527 -22.55 5.82 -1.25
C MET A 527 -22.44 7.21 -1.87
N THR A 528 -21.60 8.09 -1.30
CA THR A 528 -21.39 9.44 -1.86
C THR A 528 -20.82 9.40 -3.28
N THR A 529 -19.92 8.45 -3.57
CA THR A 529 -19.34 8.30 -4.91
C THR A 529 -20.30 7.70 -5.92
N LEU A 530 -21.28 6.88 -5.52
CA LEU A 530 -22.35 6.43 -6.42
C LEU A 530 -23.19 7.61 -6.92
N PHE A 531 -23.62 8.49 -6.02
CA PHE A 531 -24.51 9.62 -6.35
C PHE A 531 -23.79 10.85 -6.94
N ARG A 532 -22.50 11.05 -6.68
CA ARG A 532 -21.77 12.21 -7.18
C ARG A 532 -21.29 12.01 -8.62
N ALA A 533 -21.62 12.97 -9.49
CA ALA A 533 -21.05 13.05 -10.83
C ALA A 533 -19.55 13.44 -10.75
N PRO A 534 -18.67 12.83 -11.57
CA PRO A 534 -17.27 13.25 -11.64
C PRO A 534 -17.23 14.70 -12.15
N LYS A 535 -16.59 15.60 -11.39
CA LYS A 535 -16.29 16.96 -11.83
C LYS A 535 -14.84 16.97 -12.31
N LEU A 536 -14.61 17.54 -13.49
CA LEU A 536 -13.27 17.81 -13.99
C LEU A 536 -12.72 19.03 -13.26
N ASP A 537 -11.49 18.94 -12.75
CA ASP A 537 -10.83 20.07 -12.11
C ASP A 537 -10.09 20.88 -13.19
N GLU A 538 -10.73 21.96 -13.66
CA GLU A 538 -10.18 22.81 -14.72
C GLU A 538 -8.89 23.54 -14.28
N GLN A 539 -8.78 23.91 -13.01
CA GLN A 539 -7.59 24.58 -12.49
C GLN A 539 -6.38 23.64 -12.53
N GLN A 540 -6.60 22.38 -12.16
CA GLN A 540 -5.54 21.37 -12.22
C GLN A 540 -5.08 21.12 -13.66
N LEU A 541 -6.00 21.12 -14.64
CA LEU A 541 -5.63 20.98 -16.04
C LEU A 541 -4.79 22.15 -16.56
N ASP A 542 -5.06 23.36 -16.07
CA ASP A 542 -4.26 24.54 -16.41
C ASP A 542 -2.85 24.46 -15.83
N GLU A 543 -2.71 24.06 -14.56
CA GLU A 543 -1.40 23.84 -13.93
C GLU A 543 -0.58 22.78 -14.67
N ASP A 544 -1.20 21.64 -15.00
CA ASP A 544 -0.54 20.57 -15.75
C ASP A 544 -0.09 21.06 -17.15
N ALA A 545 -0.82 22.02 -17.74
CA ALA A 545 -0.45 22.66 -19.01
C ALA A 545 0.79 23.53 -18.89
N GLU A 546 0.83 24.34 -17.84
CA GLU A 546 1.92 25.28 -17.58
C GLU A 546 3.21 24.51 -17.28
N GLU A 547 3.15 23.50 -16.42
CA GLU A 547 4.31 22.67 -16.08
C GLU A 547 4.87 21.94 -17.33
N ALA A 548 4.01 21.40 -18.19
CA ALA A 548 4.45 20.72 -19.43
C ALA A 548 5.09 21.69 -20.45
N GLU A 549 4.59 22.93 -20.55
CA GLU A 549 5.17 23.97 -21.40
C GLU A 549 6.56 24.38 -20.88
N GLU A 550 6.72 24.58 -19.57
CA GLU A 550 8.01 24.87 -18.95
C GLU A 550 9.03 23.75 -19.20
N GLU A 551 8.64 22.48 -19.03
CA GLU A 551 9.50 21.34 -19.34
C GLU A 551 9.90 21.31 -20.83
N GLY A 552 8.96 21.60 -21.73
CA GLY A 552 9.21 21.70 -23.15
C GLY A 552 10.20 22.82 -23.49
N LEU A 553 10.03 23.99 -22.88
CA LEU A 553 10.92 25.13 -23.04
C LEU A 553 12.33 24.81 -22.53
N LEU A 554 12.48 24.21 -21.35
CA LEU A 554 13.77 23.82 -20.80
C LEU A 554 14.45 22.74 -21.64
N ALA A 555 13.72 21.73 -22.10
CA ALA A 555 14.25 20.70 -22.99
C ALA A 555 14.71 21.28 -24.34
N SER A 556 13.97 22.24 -24.90
CA SER A 556 14.35 22.93 -26.13
C SER A 556 15.57 23.83 -25.93
N THR A 557 15.68 24.49 -24.78
CA THR A 557 16.80 25.36 -24.42
C THR A 557 18.08 24.56 -24.21
N GLY A 558 18.00 23.39 -23.56
CA GLY A 558 19.14 22.47 -23.40
C GLY A 558 19.69 21.95 -24.73
N ARG A 559 18.81 21.63 -25.70
CA ARG A 559 19.25 21.28 -27.08
C ARG A 559 19.85 22.46 -27.81
N ARG A 560 19.25 23.64 -27.68
CA ARG A 560 19.75 24.85 -28.35
C ARG A 560 21.11 25.25 -27.80
N PHE A 561 21.31 25.17 -26.49
CA PHE A 561 22.58 25.43 -25.81
C PHE A 561 23.65 24.39 -26.17
N GLY A 562 23.29 23.11 -26.27
CA GLY A 562 24.18 22.06 -26.77
C GLY A 562 24.59 22.28 -28.23
N ALA A 563 23.67 22.72 -29.08
CA ALA A 563 23.95 23.05 -30.48
C ALA A 563 24.84 24.29 -30.64
N THR A 564 24.55 25.39 -29.92
CA THR A 564 25.44 26.56 -29.91
C THR A 564 26.80 26.25 -29.29
N TRP A 565 26.87 25.40 -28.26
CA TRP A 565 28.14 24.98 -27.68
C TRP A 565 28.97 24.10 -28.63
N GLN A 566 28.32 23.21 -29.40
CA GLN A 566 28.99 22.42 -30.45
C GLN A 566 29.49 23.30 -31.61
N ASP A 567 28.74 24.34 -31.98
CA ASP A 567 29.17 25.34 -32.97
C ASP A 567 30.35 26.18 -32.46
N ILE A 568 30.32 26.62 -31.20
CA ILE A 568 31.40 27.43 -30.58
C ILE A 568 32.67 26.59 -30.37
N THR A 569 32.54 25.30 -30.03
CA THR A 569 33.69 24.40 -29.83
C THR A 569 34.21 23.77 -31.12
N GLY A 570 33.64 24.11 -32.28
CA GLY A 570 34.10 23.65 -33.59
C GLY A 570 33.96 22.13 -33.83
N ARG A 571 33.13 21.45 -33.04
CA ARG A 571 32.84 20.01 -33.18
C ARG A 571 31.61 19.73 -34.03
N ALA A 572 31.38 20.51 -35.08
CA ALA A 572 30.42 20.15 -36.11
C ALA A 572 30.98 18.91 -36.85
N ASN A 573 30.32 17.76 -36.68
CA ASN A 573 30.64 16.55 -37.42
C ASN A 573 30.60 16.84 -38.92
N ARG A 574 31.76 16.75 -39.58
CA ARG A 574 31.81 16.45 -41.01
C ARG A 574 31.53 14.96 -41.16
N THR A 575 30.25 14.61 -41.34
CA THR A 575 29.71 13.51 -42.17
C THR A 575 28.24 13.28 -41.82
#